data_AF-A0A6A6PZ60-F1
#
_entry.id   AF-A0A6A6PZ60-F1
#
_cell.length_a   1.000
_cell.length_b   1.000
_cell.length_c   1.000
_cell.angle_alpha   90.00
_cell.angle_beta   90.00
_cell.angle_gamma   90.00
#
_symmetry.space_group_name_H-M   'P 1'
#
loop_
_entity.id
_entity.type
_entity.pdbx_description
1 polymer ?
#
loop_
_entity_poly.entity_id
_entity_poly.type
_entity_poly.pdbx_seq_one_letter_code
_entity_poly.pdbx_strand_id
1 'polypeptide(L)'
;MTEAQATQVANFWPALIGNYTKTLAQEILAENYTDYSESALSLNQVCPQVSGAAPPLTAPVFTSRQQFEEGQGSQPAIDSQVLNIWPACTTVTLRYNMTNLGTRPVITVVVIEAIEAPSSNKYPWIISDTFSEFDSEAWIQNLKDANKC
;
A
#
# COMPACT_ATOMS: atom_id res chain seq x y z
N MET A 1 -1.02 1.15 -21.25
CA MET A 1 0.14 1.71 -20.52
C MET A 1 1.45 1.31 -21.22
N THR A 2 2.45 2.20 -21.30
CA THR A 2 3.82 1.84 -21.76
C THR A 2 4.64 1.27 -20.59
N GLU A 3 5.78 0.63 -20.87
CA GLU A 3 6.66 0.09 -19.82
C GLU A 3 7.17 1.18 -18.85
N ALA A 4 7.51 2.36 -19.37
CA ALA A 4 7.92 3.50 -18.55
C ALA A 4 6.78 3.99 -17.65
N GLN A 5 5.54 4.04 -18.17
CA GLN A 5 4.36 4.38 -17.38
C GLN A 5 4.07 3.32 -16.32
N ALA A 6 4.24 2.03 -16.64
CA ALA A 6 4.05 0.94 -15.68
C ALA A 6 5.09 0.97 -14.56
N THR A 7 6.34 1.28 -14.88
CA THR A 7 7.39 1.49 -13.88
C THR A 7 7.07 2.71 -13.00
N GLN A 8 6.52 3.78 -13.57
CA GLN A 8 6.07 4.94 -12.79
C GLN A 8 4.93 4.56 -11.82
N VAL A 9 3.90 3.84 -12.31
CA VAL A 9 2.80 3.33 -11.46
C VAL A 9 3.32 2.40 -10.36
N ALA A 10 4.27 1.52 -10.67
CA ALA A 10 4.89 0.66 -9.64
C ALA A 10 5.53 1.47 -8.51
N ASN A 11 6.19 2.58 -8.85
CA ASN A 11 6.91 3.42 -7.88
C ASN A 11 5.99 4.33 -7.05
N PHE A 12 4.75 4.55 -7.48
CA PHE A 12 3.76 5.29 -6.69
C PHE A 12 3.49 4.62 -5.35
N TRP A 13 3.39 3.29 -5.32
CA TRP A 13 3.07 2.56 -4.09
C TRP A 13 4.15 2.71 -2.99
N PRO A 14 5.44 2.41 -3.25
CA PRO A 14 6.53 2.74 -2.32
C PRO A 14 6.53 4.19 -1.85
N ALA A 15 6.20 5.14 -2.73
CA ALA A 15 6.15 6.55 -2.36
C ALA A 15 4.99 6.86 -1.40
N LEU A 16 3.82 6.25 -1.59
CA LEU A 16 2.66 6.42 -0.70
C LEU A 16 2.92 5.91 0.72
N ILE A 17 3.68 4.82 0.88
CA ILE A 17 3.94 4.23 2.20
C ILE A 17 5.23 4.76 2.86
N GLY A 18 6.22 5.17 2.07
CA GLY A 18 7.53 5.60 2.56
C GLY A 18 7.72 7.12 2.66
N ASN A 19 7.07 7.90 1.81
CA ASN A 19 7.18 9.37 1.80
C ASN A 19 5.82 10.02 1.57
N TYR A 20 4.85 9.58 2.38
CA TYR A 20 3.47 10.03 2.27
C TYR A 20 3.36 11.55 2.36
N THR A 21 2.62 12.12 1.40
CA THR A 21 2.02 13.44 1.56
C THR A 21 0.60 13.40 1.01
N LYS A 22 -0.30 14.22 1.57
CA LYS A 22 -1.67 14.34 1.05
C LYS A 22 -1.68 14.79 -0.41
N THR A 23 -0.80 15.71 -0.81
CA THR A 23 -0.64 16.13 -2.21
C THR A 23 -0.26 14.96 -3.11
N LEU A 24 0.69 14.11 -2.69
CA LEU A 24 1.06 12.93 -3.45
C LEU A 24 -0.14 12.00 -3.64
N ALA A 25 -0.88 11.67 -2.58
CA ALA A 25 -2.07 10.83 -2.67
C ALA A 25 -3.13 11.40 -3.63
N GLN A 26 -3.34 12.72 -3.62
CA GLN A 26 -4.24 13.40 -4.54
C GLN A 26 -3.77 13.37 -5.99
N GLU A 27 -2.47 13.38 -6.24
CA GLU A 27 -1.89 13.28 -7.59
C GLU A 27 -2.01 11.85 -8.15
N ILE A 28 -1.91 10.81 -7.32
CA ILE A 28 -1.68 9.43 -7.81
C ILE A 28 -2.78 8.43 -7.46
N LEU A 29 -3.74 8.76 -6.60
CA LEU A 29 -4.91 7.92 -6.28
C LEU A 29 -6.20 8.50 -6.87
N ALA A 30 -7.02 7.63 -7.45
CA ALA A 30 -8.39 7.95 -7.84
C ALA A 30 -9.23 8.32 -6.60
N GLU A 31 -10.26 9.16 -6.77
CA GLU A 31 -11.06 9.62 -5.60
C GLU A 31 -11.79 8.45 -4.92
N ASN A 32 -12.27 7.50 -5.71
CA ASN A 32 -12.93 6.27 -5.31
C ASN A 32 -11.96 5.09 -5.09
N TYR A 33 -10.70 5.40 -4.77
CA TYR A 33 -9.66 4.39 -4.56
C TYR A 33 -10.05 3.38 -3.47
N THR A 34 -9.77 2.09 -3.71
CA THR A 34 -10.01 1.01 -2.74
C THR A 34 -8.75 0.20 -2.48
N ASP A 35 -8.45 -0.05 -1.20
CA ASP A 35 -7.31 -0.86 -0.76
C ASP A 35 -7.78 -2.16 -0.11
N TYR A 36 -7.21 -3.27 -0.54
CA TYR A 36 -7.47 -4.60 -0.01
C TYR A 36 -6.17 -5.21 0.53
N SER A 37 -6.24 -5.72 1.76
CA SER A 37 -5.17 -6.50 2.38
C SER A 37 -5.68 -7.29 3.57
N GLU A 38 -5.88 -8.58 3.39
CA GLU A 38 -6.16 -9.53 4.47
C GLU A 38 -5.00 -9.55 5.47
N SER A 39 -3.76 -9.39 5.00
CA SER A 39 -2.58 -9.26 5.85
C SER A 39 -2.66 -8.05 6.79
N ALA A 40 -3.03 -6.86 6.29
CA ALA A 40 -3.18 -5.66 7.13
C ALA A 40 -4.34 -5.80 8.14
N LEU A 41 -5.47 -6.35 7.70
CA LEU A 41 -6.59 -6.59 8.60
C LEU A 41 -6.28 -7.62 9.68
N SER A 42 -5.47 -8.63 9.36
CA SER A 42 -4.98 -9.61 10.35
C SER A 42 -4.10 -8.95 11.41
N LEU A 43 -3.24 -7.98 11.04
CA LEU A 43 -2.46 -7.21 12.01
C LEU A 43 -3.36 -6.44 12.98
N ASN A 44 -4.40 -5.76 12.46
CA ASN A 44 -5.36 -5.02 13.27
C ASN A 44 -6.11 -5.93 14.26
N GLN A 45 -6.40 -7.17 13.87
CA GLN A 45 -7.06 -8.15 14.75
C GLN A 45 -6.16 -8.67 15.87
N VAL A 46 -4.89 -8.98 15.56
CA VAL A 46 -3.96 -9.63 16.51
C VAL A 46 -3.25 -8.61 17.41
N CYS A 47 -3.01 -7.41 16.91
CA CYS A 47 -2.32 -6.33 17.62
C CYS A 47 -3.24 -5.10 17.73
N PRO A 48 -4.33 -5.16 18.54
CA PRO A 48 -5.37 -4.12 18.58
C PRO A 48 -4.93 -2.79 19.22
N GLN A 49 -3.67 -2.67 19.64
CA GLN A 49 -3.08 -1.39 20.08
C GLN A 49 -3.06 -0.35 18.94
N VAL A 50 -3.38 -0.75 17.70
CA VAL A 50 -3.21 0.08 16.48
C VAL A 50 -4.53 0.57 15.88
N SER A 51 -5.70 -0.03 16.15
CA SER A 51 -7.02 0.52 15.76
C SER A 51 -8.18 -0.19 16.46
N GLY A 52 -9.40 0.37 16.38
CA GLY A 52 -10.63 -0.16 16.99
C GLY A 52 -11.06 -1.54 16.46
N ALA A 53 -12.35 -1.89 16.60
CA ALA A 53 -12.86 -3.18 16.14
C ALA A 53 -12.52 -3.42 14.66
N ALA A 54 -11.65 -4.39 14.39
CA ALA A 54 -11.18 -4.67 13.04
C ALA A 54 -12.34 -5.18 12.18
N PRO A 55 -12.50 -4.68 10.94
CA PRO A 55 -13.51 -5.20 10.03
C PRO A 55 -13.22 -6.67 9.66
N PRO A 56 -14.18 -7.39 9.03
CA PRO A 56 -13.95 -8.73 8.51
C PRO A 56 -12.74 -8.75 7.57
N LEU A 57 -11.96 -9.83 7.55
CA LEU A 57 -10.76 -9.93 6.71
C LEU A 57 -11.05 -9.73 5.21
N THR A 58 -12.27 -10.04 4.76
CA THR A 58 -12.72 -9.87 3.37
C THR A 58 -13.16 -8.43 3.05
N ALA A 59 -13.08 -7.50 3.99
CA ALA A 59 -13.44 -6.11 3.77
C ALA A 59 -12.25 -5.33 3.19
N PRO A 60 -12.50 -4.22 2.48
CA PRO A 60 -11.43 -3.27 2.17
C PRO A 60 -10.82 -2.69 3.45
N VAL A 61 -9.51 -2.41 3.42
CA VAL A 61 -8.81 -1.61 4.43
C VAL A 61 -9.26 -0.15 4.34
N PHE A 62 -9.32 0.37 3.11
CA PHE A 62 -9.80 1.71 2.79
C PHE A 62 -10.76 1.64 1.60
N THR A 63 -11.85 2.41 1.64
CA THR A 63 -12.85 2.46 0.56
C THR A 63 -12.88 3.80 -0.18
N SER A 64 -11.93 4.69 0.10
CA SER A 64 -11.76 5.95 -0.63
C SER A 64 -10.34 6.49 -0.47
N ARG A 65 -9.94 7.40 -1.37
CA ARG A 65 -8.71 8.17 -1.20
C ARG A 65 -8.71 8.96 0.11
N GLN A 66 -9.85 9.52 0.52
CA GLN A 66 -9.93 10.27 1.77
C GLN A 66 -9.62 9.36 2.98
N GLN A 67 -10.19 8.16 3.03
CA GLN A 67 -9.90 7.21 4.11
C GLN A 67 -8.44 6.78 4.10
N PHE A 68 -7.86 6.55 2.91
CA PHE A 68 -6.44 6.28 2.79
C PHE A 68 -5.60 7.47 3.31
N GLU A 69 -5.95 8.71 2.95
CA GLU A 69 -5.23 9.91 3.39
C GLU A 69 -5.24 10.07 4.92
N GLU A 70 -6.37 9.79 5.56
CA GLU A 70 -6.56 9.83 7.02
C GLU A 70 -5.83 8.68 7.71
N GLY A 71 -5.94 7.46 7.15
CA GLY A 71 -5.30 6.26 7.66
C GLY A 71 -3.79 6.25 7.47
N GLN A 72 -3.32 6.16 6.22
CA GLN A 72 -1.90 6.10 5.88
C GLN A 72 -1.14 7.34 6.39
N GLY A 73 -1.77 8.52 6.39
CA GLY A 73 -1.14 9.74 6.91
C GLY A 73 -0.83 9.74 8.39
N SER A 74 -1.42 8.82 9.16
CA SER A 74 -1.12 8.62 10.58
C SER A 74 -0.06 7.54 10.85
N GLN A 75 0.31 6.77 9.82
CA GLN A 75 1.25 5.66 9.96
C GLN A 75 2.71 6.15 9.85
N PRO A 76 3.66 5.51 10.57
CA PRO A 76 5.08 5.73 10.34
C PRO A 76 5.47 5.39 8.89
N ALA A 77 6.45 6.11 8.36
CA ALA A 77 7.01 5.83 7.05
C ALA A 77 7.63 4.43 6.97
N ILE A 78 7.31 3.69 5.90
CA ILE A 78 7.87 2.37 5.62
C ILE A 78 8.90 2.48 4.50
N ASP A 79 10.16 2.23 4.84
CA ASP A 79 11.23 2.12 3.85
C ASP A 79 11.04 0.84 3.06
N SER A 80 11.18 0.93 1.74
CA SER A 80 10.98 -0.20 0.84
C SER A 80 12.05 -0.31 -0.23
N GLN A 81 12.38 -1.55 -0.57
CA GLN A 81 13.25 -1.92 -1.67
C GLN A 81 12.46 -2.70 -2.70
N VAL A 82 12.28 -2.12 -3.89
CA VAL A 82 11.65 -2.79 -5.03
C VAL A 82 12.52 -3.99 -5.45
N LEU A 83 11.89 -5.15 -5.59
CA LEU A 83 12.54 -6.40 -6.00
C LEU A 83 12.18 -6.77 -7.44
N ASN A 84 10.89 -6.68 -7.78
CA ASN A 84 10.38 -7.05 -9.10
C ASN A 84 9.17 -6.19 -9.49
N ILE A 85 9.05 -5.92 -10.78
CA ILE A 85 7.88 -5.25 -11.38
C ILE A 85 7.42 -6.12 -12.54
N TRP A 86 6.12 -6.43 -12.60
CA TRP A 86 5.49 -7.13 -13.71
C TRP A 86 4.37 -6.26 -14.29
N PRO A 87 4.63 -5.58 -15.42
CA PRO A 87 3.63 -4.74 -16.05
C PRO A 87 2.59 -5.58 -16.83
N ALA A 88 1.35 -5.11 -16.81
CA ALA A 88 0.26 -5.52 -17.70
C ALA A 88 -0.39 -4.27 -18.34
N CYS A 89 -1.50 -4.43 -19.07
CA CYS A 89 -2.10 -3.34 -19.84
C CYS A 89 -2.52 -2.13 -18.97
N THR A 90 -3.21 -2.41 -17.86
CA THR A 90 -3.76 -1.44 -16.89
C THR A 90 -3.49 -1.86 -15.45
N THR A 91 -2.64 -2.86 -15.26
CA THR A 91 -2.31 -3.43 -13.94
C THR A 91 -0.80 -3.53 -13.84
N VAL A 92 -0.25 -3.34 -12.65
CA VAL A 92 1.17 -3.54 -12.36
C VAL A 92 1.27 -4.36 -11.09
N THR A 93 1.96 -5.50 -11.17
CA THR A 93 2.31 -6.25 -9.95
C THR A 93 3.70 -5.82 -9.50
N LEU A 94 3.84 -5.52 -8.22
CA LEU A 94 5.09 -5.11 -7.60
C LEU A 94 5.41 -6.08 -6.46
N ARG A 95 6.66 -6.55 -6.39
CA ARG A 95 7.21 -7.23 -5.22
C ARG A 95 8.28 -6.36 -4.58
N TYR A 96 8.19 -6.15 -3.28
CA TYR A 96 9.13 -5.30 -2.54
C TYR A 96 9.41 -5.86 -1.14
N ASN A 97 10.56 -5.48 -0.58
CA ASN A 97 10.93 -5.75 0.80
C ASN A 97 10.74 -4.49 1.64
N MET A 98 10.11 -4.60 2.80
CA MET A 98 10.01 -3.51 3.78
C MET A 98 11.19 -3.58 4.75
N THR A 99 12.02 -2.54 4.80
CA THR A 99 13.38 -2.62 5.36
C THR A 99 13.54 -2.02 6.75
N ASN A 100 12.54 -1.31 7.27
CA ASN A 100 12.61 -0.63 8.57
C ASN A 100 11.59 -1.14 9.59
N LEU A 101 11.04 -2.35 9.39
CA LEU A 101 10.00 -2.94 10.24
C LEU A 101 10.54 -3.82 11.37
N GLY A 102 11.83 -4.13 11.42
CA GLY A 102 12.43 -4.98 12.45
C GLY A 102 13.54 -5.88 11.90
N THR A 103 13.82 -6.98 12.61
CA THR A 103 14.90 -7.91 12.23
C THR A 103 14.44 -8.96 11.22
N ARG A 104 13.14 -9.27 11.19
CA ARG A 104 12.58 -10.22 10.23
C ARG A 104 12.22 -9.47 8.95
N PRO A 105 12.65 -9.96 7.77
CA PRO A 105 12.24 -9.36 6.51
C PRO A 105 10.73 -9.50 6.35
N VAL A 106 10.10 -8.48 5.77
CA VAL A 106 8.69 -8.53 5.39
C VAL A 106 8.62 -8.26 3.90
N ILE A 107 8.39 -9.31 3.13
CA ILE A 107 8.22 -9.24 1.68
C ILE A 107 6.73 -9.06 1.40
N THR A 108 6.44 -8.17 0.47
CA THR A 108 5.09 -7.85 0.02
C THR A 108 4.98 -8.10 -1.48
N VAL A 109 3.83 -8.60 -1.90
CA VAL A 109 3.37 -8.55 -3.29
C VAL A 109 2.12 -7.67 -3.31
N VAL A 110 2.10 -6.69 -4.21
CA VAL A 110 0.93 -5.85 -4.45
C VAL A 110 0.56 -5.91 -5.92
N VAL A 111 -0.72 -6.10 -6.20
CA VAL A 111 -1.32 -5.87 -7.51
C VAL A 111 -1.93 -4.48 -7.49
N ILE A 112 -1.51 -3.63 -8.42
CA ILE A 112 -1.94 -2.24 -8.55
C ILE A 112 -2.76 -2.13 -9.82
N GLU A 113 -4.06 -1.84 -9.70
CA GLU A 113 -4.89 -1.47 -10.84
C GLU A 113 -4.81 0.03 -11.07
N ALA A 114 -4.70 0.42 -12.35
CA ALA A 114 -4.52 1.79 -12.76
C ALA A 114 -5.49 2.17 -13.87
N ILE A 115 -5.95 3.42 -13.79
CA ILE A 115 -6.84 4.06 -14.76
C ILE A 115 -6.16 5.28 -15.37
N GLU A 116 -6.64 5.71 -16.52
CA GLU A 116 -6.20 6.97 -17.10
C GLU A 116 -6.57 8.12 -16.17
N ALA A 117 -5.62 9.02 -15.94
CA ALA A 117 -5.83 10.17 -15.09
C ALA A 117 -6.68 11.24 -15.81
N PRO A 118 -7.39 12.11 -15.06
CA PRO A 118 -7.99 13.30 -15.65
C PRO A 118 -6.96 14.12 -16.44
N SER A 119 -7.38 14.79 -17.52
CA SER A 119 -6.48 15.48 -18.45
C SER A 119 -5.59 16.58 -17.81
N SER A 120 -5.98 17.09 -16.65
CA SER A 120 -5.22 18.07 -15.88
C SER A 120 -4.23 17.46 -14.88
N ASN A 121 -4.16 16.13 -14.77
CA ASN A 121 -3.27 15.44 -13.84
C ASN A 121 -1.82 15.47 -14.36
N LYS A 122 -0.88 15.55 -13.44
CA LYS A 122 0.57 15.50 -13.69
C LYS A 122 1.02 14.17 -14.30
N TYR A 123 0.35 13.07 -13.96
CA TYR A 123 0.64 11.73 -14.43
C TYR A 123 -0.45 11.24 -15.38
N PRO A 124 -0.11 10.44 -16.40
CA PRO A 124 -1.09 9.90 -17.35
C PRO A 124 -1.94 8.76 -16.77
N TRP A 125 -1.43 8.08 -15.73
CA TRP A 125 -2.09 6.97 -15.04
C TRP A 125 -2.09 7.23 -13.55
N ILE A 126 -3.18 6.85 -12.87
CA ILE A 126 -3.33 6.89 -11.41
C ILE A 126 -3.86 5.54 -10.93
N ILE A 127 -3.67 5.25 -9.65
CA ILE A 127 -4.09 4.00 -9.02
C ILE A 127 -5.59 4.07 -8.70
N SER A 128 -6.36 3.07 -9.13
CA SER A 128 -7.74 2.89 -8.71
C SER A 128 -7.87 1.93 -7.56
N ASP A 129 -7.11 0.83 -7.57
CA ASP A 129 -7.26 -0.24 -6.58
C ASP A 129 -5.92 -0.88 -6.28
N THR A 130 -5.75 -1.35 -5.04
CA THR A 130 -4.61 -2.19 -4.65
C THR A 130 -5.07 -3.44 -3.92
N PHE A 131 -4.36 -4.53 -4.20
CA PHE A 131 -4.51 -5.81 -3.54
C PHE A 131 -3.14 -6.22 -3.03
N SER A 132 -2.90 -6.09 -1.73
CA SER A 132 -1.56 -6.26 -1.14
C SER A 132 -1.53 -7.35 -0.08
N GLU A 133 -0.58 -8.27 -0.22
CA GLU A 133 -0.33 -9.35 0.75
C GLU A 133 1.14 -9.39 1.11
N PHE A 134 1.42 -9.56 2.40
CA PHE A 134 2.76 -9.51 2.95
C PHE A 134 2.98 -10.57 4.04
N ASP A 135 4.23 -10.78 4.44
CA ASP A 135 4.60 -11.72 5.50
C ASP A 135 4.06 -11.26 6.89
N SER A 136 2.76 -11.40 7.12
CA SER A 136 2.05 -10.86 8.29
C SER A 136 2.56 -11.45 9.60
N GLU A 137 2.91 -12.74 9.64
CA GLU A 137 3.53 -13.36 10.82
C GLU A 137 4.88 -12.72 11.17
N ALA A 138 5.72 -12.44 10.16
CA ALA A 138 7.01 -11.79 10.37
C ALA A 138 6.83 -10.38 10.93
N TRP A 139 5.85 -9.63 10.42
CA TRP A 139 5.50 -8.31 10.94
C TRP A 139 4.96 -8.38 12.38
N ILE A 140 4.02 -9.27 12.69
CA ILE A 140 3.52 -9.46 14.06
C ILE A 140 4.67 -9.75 15.03
N GLN A 141 5.59 -10.63 14.64
CA GLN A 141 6.72 -10.95 15.51
C GLN A 141 7.68 -9.77 15.68
N ASN A 142 7.93 -8.99 14.63
CA ASN A 142 8.69 -7.75 14.74
C ASN A 142 8.03 -6.73 15.69
N LEU A 143 6.69 -6.62 15.68
CA LEU A 143 5.96 -5.75 16.63
C LEU A 143 6.10 -6.24 18.07
N LYS A 144 6.01 -7.56 18.29
CA LYS A 144 6.20 -8.20 19.60
C LYS A 144 7.61 -7.99 20.16
N ASP A 145 8.62 -8.21 19.32
CA ASP A 145 10.02 -8.00 19.70
C ASP A 145 10.29 -6.52 20.06
N ALA A 146 9.50 -5.60 19.50
CA ALA A 146 9.53 -4.17 19.80
C ALA A 146 8.55 -3.72 20.91
N ASN A 147 7.81 -4.65 21.54
CA ASN A 147 6.78 -4.38 22.55
C ASN A 147 5.72 -3.35 22.08
N LYS A 148 5.34 -3.43 20.79
CA LYS A 148 4.25 -2.68 20.14
C LYS A 148 3.01 -3.55 19.88
N CYS A 149 3.16 -4.84 20.17
CA CYS A 149 2.21 -5.92 20.26
C CYS A 149 2.83 -6.91 21.28
#